data_AF-A0A3M7H0V5-F1
#
_entry.id   AF-A0A3M7H0V5-F1
#
_cell.length_a   1.000
_cell.length_b   1.000
_cell.length_c   1.000
_cell.angle_alpha   90.00
_cell.angle_beta   90.00
_cell.angle_gamma   90.00
#
_symmetry.space_group_name_H-M   'P 1'
#
loop_
_entity.id
_entity.type
_entity.pdbx_description
1 polymer ?
#
loop_
_entity_poly.entity_id
_entity_poly.type
_entity_poly.pdbx_seq_one_letter_code
_entity_poly.pdbx_strand_id
1 'polypeptide(L)'
;MAQSPQRSRLKQFVHANFSPAPLYPLKGIWYFASHRYLWPLLQGRLLPLTLLSTAVLVILFLTAYLPLVAFLALFHVTKGSAWVSATFFILGVGNLLIALLFEALFVDNTQVDIFDAVVVAEGYEHLVKTRRPVSDDINESDPVKRLGAREKGAKFAPFSFRQIVEFIFLLPLNFVPFVGVPLFLLLTGYRAGPLLNWRYFQIKEFTKKQRKTFVKGRKRKYEYTWFGFVYMILQLIPGLSMLFLLTSAAGSALWSVRIEQETGLQIADEEEDLLPSAEYQDDPRSRPARGN
;
A
#
# COMPACT_ATOMS: atom_id res chain seq x y z
N MET A 1 -32.73 -19.74 13.04
CA MET A 1 -32.22 -20.33 11.78
C MET A 1 -30.73 -20.63 11.94
N ALA A 2 -30.40 -21.89 12.24
CA ALA A 2 -29.01 -22.31 12.48
C ALA A 2 -28.22 -22.35 11.16
N GLN A 3 -27.16 -21.56 11.06
CA GLN A 3 -26.22 -21.67 9.94
C GLN A 3 -25.47 -23.00 10.05
N SER A 4 -25.43 -23.78 8.97
CA SER A 4 -24.85 -25.12 8.98
C SER A 4 -23.33 -25.11 9.23
N PRO A 5 -22.80 -25.97 10.12
CA PRO A 5 -21.40 -25.94 10.57
C PRO A 5 -20.36 -26.17 9.45
N GLN A 6 -20.76 -26.76 8.31
CA GLN A 6 -19.88 -26.95 7.16
C GLN A 6 -19.53 -25.64 6.43
N ARG A 7 -20.44 -24.65 6.38
CA ARG A 7 -20.15 -23.34 5.75
C ARG A 7 -19.15 -22.52 6.58
N SER A 8 -19.12 -22.72 7.89
CA SER A 8 -18.15 -22.10 8.81
C SER A 8 -16.73 -22.64 8.56
N ARG A 9 -16.56 -23.96 8.48
CA ARG A 9 -15.24 -24.58 8.24
C ARG A 9 -14.62 -24.23 6.90
N LEU A 10 -15.42 -24.16 5.83
CA LEU A 10 -14.92 -23.78 4.52
C LEU A 10 -14.50 -22.30 4.48
N LYS A 11 -15.29 -21.42 5.11
CA LYS A 11 -14.93 -20.00 5.28
C LYS A 11 -13.65 -19.84 6.09
N GLN A 12 -13.51 -20.54 7.22
CA GLN A 12 -12.29 -20.54 8.03
C GLN A 12 -11.08 -21.06 7.25
N PHE A 13 -11.23 -22.13 6.47
CA PHE A 13 -10.15 -22.67 5.64
C PHE A 13 -9.74 -21.70 4.53
N VAL A 14 -10.70 -21.07 3.85
CA VAL A 14 -10.42 -20.05 2.84
C VAL A 14 -9.75 -18.82 3.46
N HIS A 15 -10.21 -18.35 4.62
CA HIS A 15 -9.58 -17.24 5.35
C HIS A 15 -8.17 -17.55 5.85
N ALA A 16 -7.92 -18.81 6.24
CA ALA A 16 -6.63 -19.27 6.71
C ALA A 16 -5.61 -19.37 5.56
N ASN A 17 -6.06 -19.74 4.36
CA ASN A 17 -5.18 -20.06 3.23
C ASN A 17 -5.12 -19.00 2.12
N PHE A 18 -6.16 -18.18 1.96
CA PHE A 18 -6.24 -17.11 0.97
C PHE A 18 -6.36 -15.77 1.66
N SER A 19 -5.26 -15.02 1.64
CA SER A 19 -5.30 -13.63 2.07
C SER A 19 -5.76 -12.72 0.93
N PRO A 20 -6.68 -11.79 1.18
CA PRO A 20 -7.07 -10.76 0.20
C PRO A 20 -5.99 -9.68 -0.02
N ALA A 21 -4.84 -9.75 0.65
CA ALA A 21 -3.71 -8.81 0.55
C ALA A 21 -3.36 -8.33 -0.88
N PRO A 22 -3.17 -9.19 -1.91
CA PRO A 22 -2.86 -8.74 -3.27
C PRO A 22 -3.95 -7.88 -3.92
N LEU A 23 -5.19 -7.94 -3.44
CA LEU A 23 -6.30 -7.16 -4.00
C LEU A 23 -6.31 -5.72 -3.47
N TYR A 24 -5.63 -5.43 -2.36
CA TYR A 24 -5.71 -4.11 -1.73
C TYR A 24 -5.11 -2.96 -2.53
N PRO A 25 -4.01 -3.11 -3.29
CA PRO A 25 -3.57 -2.06 -4.22
C PRO A 25 -4.66 -1.70 -5.24
N LEU A 26 -5.40 -2.69 -5.74
CA LEU A 26 -6.53 -2.49 -6.67
C LEU A 26 -7.75 -1.89 -5.96
N LYS A 27 -8.08 -2.37 -4.76
CA LYS A 27 -9.13 -1.78 -3.93
C LYS A 27 -8.83 -0.32 -3.59
N GLY A 28 -7.55 0.02 -3.38
CA GLY A 28 -7.10 1.39 -3.16
C GLY A 28 -7.44 2.31 -4.33
N ILE A 29 -7.26 1.83 -5.57
CA ILE A 29 -7.66 2.58 -6.79
C ILE A 29 -9.17 2.82 -6.79
N TRP A 30 -9.95 1.75 -6.61
CA TRP A 30 -11.41 1.85 -6.61
C TRP A 30 -11.93 2.75 -5.48
N TYR A 31 -11.36 2.61 -4.29
CA TYR A 31 -11.70 3.41 -3.13
C TYR A 31 -11.39 4.89 -3.36
N PHE A 32 -10.20 5.19 -3.89
CA PHE A 32 -9.80 6.56 -4.24
C PHE A 32 -10.72 7.17 -5.29
N ALA A 33 -11.11 6.39 -6.30
CA ALA A 33 -12.06 6.83 -7.32
C ALA A 33 -13.48 7.05 -6.77
N SER A 34 -13.90 6.26 -5.77
CA SER A 34 -15.26 6.35 -5.22
C SER A 34 -15.40 7.43 -4.13
N HIS A 35 -14.31 7.79 -3.45
CA HIS A 35 -14.32 8.72 -2.32
C HIS A 35 -13.77 10.10 -2.71
N ARG A 36 -14.70 11.04 -2.96
CA ARG A 36 -14.39 12.40 -3.44
C ARG A 36 -13.51 13.21 -2.48
N TYR A 37 -13.52 12.91 -1.18
CA TYR A 37 -12.71 13.60 -0.18
C TYR A 37 -11.20 13.44 -0.41
N LEU A 38 -10.77 12.41 -1.14
CA LEU A 38 -9.36 12.17 -1.48
C LEU A 38 -8.88 12.96 -2.70
N TRP A 39 -9.80 13.44 -3.56
CA TRP A 39 -9.44 14.09 -4.82
C TRP A 39 -8.71 15.43 -4.65
N PRO A 40 -9.04 16.28 -3.66
CA PRO A 40 -8.28 17.49 -3.38
C PRO A 40 -6.80 17.21 -3.10
N LEU A 41 -6.49 16.06 -2.46
CA LEU A 41 -5.10 15.66 -2.17
C LEU A 41 -4.33 15.32 -3.45
N LEU A 42 -4.98 14.72 -4.45
CA LEU A 42 -4.40 14.52 -5.78
C LEU A 42 -4.25 15.84 -6.55
N GLN A 43 -5.31 16.66 -6.56
CA GLN A 43 -5.32 17.94 -7.30
C GLN A 43 -4.23 18.90 -6.81
N GLY A 44 -4.00 18.97 -5.49
CA GLY A 44 -2.92 19.75 -4.89
C GLY A 44 -1.52 19.35 -5.34
N ARG A 45 -1.37 18.19 -6.01
CA ARG A 45 -0.09 17.65 -6.49
C ARG A 45 0.08 17.71 -8.00
N LEU A 46 -0.98 17.98 -8.76
CA LEU A 46 -0.91 18.11 -10.23
C LEU A 46 -0.04 19.30 -10.66
N LEU A 47 -0.15 20.45 -9.99
CA LEU A 47 0.66 21.62 -10.32
C LEU A 47 2.16 21.38 -10.02
N PRO A 48 2.58 20.92 -8.82
CA PRO A 48 3.98 20.53 -8.60
C PRO A 48 4.49 19.47 -9.57
N LEU A 49 3.66 18.46 -9.89
CA LEU A 49 4.02 17.40 -10.83
C LEU A 49 4.27 17.93 -12.24
N THR A 50 3.39 18.80 -12.75
CA THR A 50 3.51 19.39 -14.09
C THR A 50 4.71 20.30 -14.19
N LEU A 51 4.95 21.16 -13.20
CA LEU A 51 6.13 22.03 -13.17
C LEU A 51 7.42 21.21 -13.11
N LEU A 52 7.48 20.19 -12.24
CA LEU A 52 8.63 19.30 -12.12
C LEU A 52 8.88 18.52 -13.41
N SER A 53 7.83 17.94 -14.01
CA SER A 53 7.95 17.14 -15.23
C SER A 53 8.41 17.98 -16.42
N THR A 54 7.84 19.18 -16.59
CA THR A 54 8.28 20.13 -17.61
C THR A 54 9.75 20.53 -17.40
N ALA A 55 10.15 20.89 -16.18
CA ALA A 55 11.52 21.26 -15.89
C ALA A 55 12.52 20.13 -16.20
N VAL A 56 12.23 18.90 -15.74
CA VAL A 56 13.09 17.73 -15.98
C VAL A 56 13.20 17.43 -17.48
N LEU A 57 12.08 17.41 -18.21
CA LEU A 57 12.10 17.14 -19.64
C LEU A 57 12.85 18.23 -20.41
N VAL A 58 12.62 19.51 -20.11
CA VAL A 58 13.35 20.62 -20.76
C VAL A 58 14.86 20.47 -20.55
N ILE A 59 15.31 20.18 -19.32
CA ILE A 59 16.73 19.98 -19.03
C ILE A 59 17.29 18.78 -19.82
N LEU A 60 16.59 17.63 -19.82
CA LEU A 60 17.03 16.43 -20.54
C LEU A 60 17.09 16.66 -22.05
N PHE A 61 16.09 17.35 -22.62
CA PHE A 61 16.07 17.64 -24.05
C PHE A 61 17.15 18.65 -24.46
N LEU A 62 17.45 19.65 -23.63
CA LEU A 62 18.51 20.61 -23.93
C LEU A 62 19.92 20.03 -23.77
N THR A 63 20.12 19.11 -22.83
CA THR A 63 21.47 18.64 -22.47
C THR A 63 21.82 17.26 -23.02
N ALA A 64 20.90 16.30 -22.96
CA ALA A 64 21.16 14.90 -23.28
C ALA A 64 20.68 14.49 -24.68
N TYR A 65 19.71 15.20 -25.28
CA TYR A 65 19.10 14.79 -26.55
C TYR A 65 20.10 14.77 -27.71
N LEU A 66 20.78 15.89 -27.98
CA LEU A 66 21.72 15.96 -29.10
C LEU A 66 22.90 14.98 -28.95
N PRO A 67 23.56 14.86 -27.78
CA PRO A 67 24.58 13.83 -27.58
C PRO A 67 24.07 12.40 -27.80
N LEU A 68 22.85 12.10 -27.34
CA LEU A 68 22.25 10.78 -27.49
C LEU A 68 21.92 10.46 -28.96
N VAL A 69 21.35 11.43 -29.69
CA VAL A 69 21.08 11.29 -31.14
C VAL A 69 22.38 11.06 -31.89
N ALA A 70 23.44 11.82 -31.59
CA ALA A 70 24.74 11.65 -32.22
C ALA A 70 25.33 10.26 -31.96
N PHE A 71 25.24 9.76 -30.73
CA PHE A 71 25.67 8.40 -30.38
C PHE A 71 24.87 7.32 -31.12
N LEU A 72 23.53 7.40 -31.12
CA LEU A 72 22.67 6.44 -31.80
C LEU A 72 22.86 6.45 -33.32
N ALA A 73 23.15 7.62 -33.90
CA ALA A 73 23.42 7.76 -35.33
C ALA A 73 24.65 6.97 -35.79
N LEU A 74 25.57 6.61 -34.89
CA LEU A 74 26.72 5.76 -35.22
C LEU A 74 26.32 4.29 -35.49
N PHE A 75 25.22 3.83 -34.89
CA PHE A 75 24.79 2.43 -34.97
C PHE A 75 23.59 2.21 -35.89
N HIS A 76 22.84 3.27 -36.22
CA HIS A 76 21.61 3.18 -37.01
C HIS A 76 21.89 3.36 -38.50
N VAL A 77 21.57 2.33 -39.30
CA VAL A 77 21.77 2.35 -40.76
C VAL A 77 20.72 3.21 -41.50
N THR A 78 19.51 3.32 -40.95
CA THR A 78 18.41 4.08 -41.55
C THR A 78 18.46 5.55 -41.15
N LYS A 79 18.50 6.46 -42.13
CA LYS A 79 18.46 7.91 -41.90
C LYS A 79 17.22 8.29 -41.08
N GLY A 80 17.41 9.03 -39.99
CA GLY A 80 16.32 9.57 -39.17
C GLY A 80 15.84 8.69 -38.01
N SER A 81 16.15 7.39 -38.00
CA SER A 81 15.68 6.49 -36.92
C SER A 81 16.32 6.83 -35.57
N ALA A 82 17.55 7.33 -35.56
CA ALA A 82 18.25 7.77 -34.34
C ALA A 82 17.49 8.87 -33.58
N TRP A 83 16.83 9.80 -34.28
CA TRP A 83 16.04 10.87 -33.67
C TRP A 83 14.81 10.32 -32.94
N VAL A 84 14.10 9.40 -33.59
CA VAL A 84 12.90 8.75 -33.03
C VAL A 84 13.27 7.91 -31.81
N SER A 85 14.31 7.07 -31.93
CA SER A 85 14.79 6.23 -30.83
C SER A 85 15.30 7.05 -29.65
N ALA A 86 16.04 8.14 -29.91
CA ALA A 86 16.50 9.06 -28.86
C ALA A 86 15.32 9.72 -28.13
N THR A 87 14.26 10.11 -28.85
CA THR A 87 13.05 10.69 -28.24
C THR A 87 12.39 9.70 -27.29
N PHE A 88 12.15 8.46 -27.73
CA PHE A 88 11.57 7.44 -26.84
C PHE A 88 12.46 7.13 -25.64
N PHE A 89 13.76 7.07 -25.83
CA PHE A 89 14.71 6.82 -24.76
C PHE A 89 14.68 7.95 -23.71
N ILE A 90 14.72 9.22 -24.14
CA ILE A 90 14.67 10.37 -23.24
C ILE A 90 13.32 10.50 -22.54
N LEU A 91 12.22 10.21 -23.23
CA LEU A 91 10.90 10.17 -22.59
C LEU A 91 10.84 9.04 -21.54
N GLY A 92 11.44 7.88 -21.81
CA GLY A 92 11.51 6.77 -20.86
C GLY A 92 12.36 7.09 -19.62
N VAL A 93 13.59 7.56 -19.82
CA VAL A 93 14.48 7.99 -18.73
C VAL A 93 13.89 9.17 -17.97
N GLY A 94 13.30 10.14 -18.68
CA GLY A 94 12.58 11.27 -18.11
C GLY A 94 11.43 10.82 -17.22
N ASN A 95 10.58 9.90 -17.67
CA ASN A 95 9.48 9.37 -16.87
C ASN A 95 9.99 8.69 -15.57
N LEU A 96 11.09 7.93 -15.65
CA LEU A 96 11.71 7.32 -14.47
C LEU A 96 12.24 8.38 -13.49
N LEU A 97 12.94 9.39 -13.99
CA LEU A 97 13.48 10.48 -13.17
C LEU A 97 12.38 11.31 -12.53
N ILE A 98 11.32 11.64 -13.30
CA ILE A 98 10.15 12.37 -12.79
C ILE A 98 9.49 11.58 -11.67
N ALA A 99 9.22 10.29 -11.89
CA ALA A 99 8.62 9.44 -10.87
C ALA A 99 9.46 9.41 -9.57
N LEU A 100 10.77 9.22 -9.69
CA LEU A 100 11.69 9.17 -8.55
C LEU A 100 11.77 10.49 -7.80
N LEU A 101 11.95 11.62 -8.52
CA LEU A 101 12.01 12.94 -7.90
C LEU A 101 10.70 13.31 -7.23
N PHE A 102 9.59 12.93 -7.86
CA PHE A 102 8.28 13.24 -7.32
C PHE A 102 7.99 12.46 -6.04
N GLU A 103 8.24 11.15 -6.06
CA GLU A 103 8.17 10.28 -4.88
C GLU A 103 9.03 10.84 -3.74
N ALA A 104 10.27 11.25 -4.03
CA ALA A 104 11.22 11.75 -3.03
C ALA A 104 10.86 13.13 -2.44
N LEU A 105 10.29 14.04 -3.22
CA LEU A 105 10.14 15.44 -2.82
C LEU A 105 8.71 15.84 -2.43
N PHE A 106 7.68 15.26 -3.06
CA PHE A 106 6.33 15.82 -3.02
C PHE A 106 5.25 14.87 -2.51
N VAL A 107 5.47 13.56 -2.63
CA VAL A 107 4.39 12.57 -2.47
C VAL A 107 4.23 12.08 -1.03
N ASP A 108 5.33 11.94 -0.28
CA ASP A 108 5.37 11.29 1.04
C ASP A 108 4.32 11.86 2.03
N ASN A 109 4.28 13.20 2.19
CA ASN A 109 3.31 13.87 3.07
C ASN A 109 1.84 13.61 2.64
N THR A 110 1.59 13.54 1.34
CA THR A 110 0.24 13.33 0.79
C THR A 110 -0.21 11.90 1.00
N GLN A 111 0.71 10.93 0.85
CA GLN A 111 0.42 9.54 1.13
C GLN A 111 0.12 9.32 2.61
N VAL A 112 0.81 10.03 3.51
CA VAL A 112 0.47 10.03 4.94
C VAL A 112 -0.97 10.52 5.16
N ASP A 113 -1.37 11.62 4.53
CA ASP A 113 -2.74 12.13 4.68
C ASP A 113 -3.78 11.18 4.11
N ILE A 114 -3.55 10.62 2.92
CA ILE A 114 -4.45 9.64 2.32
C ILE A 114 -4.58 8.44 3.23
N PHE A 115 -3.46 7.88 3.69
CA PHE A 115 -3.47 6.71 4.55
C PHE A 115 -4.28 6.99 5.82
N ASP A 116 -3.92 8.06 6.53
CA ASP A 116 -4.53 8.36 7.81
C ASP A 116 -6.01 8.80 7.63
N ALA A 117 -6.37 9.49 6.54
CA ALA A 117 -7.76 9.83 6.22
C ALA A 117 -8.62 8.59 5.99
N VAL A 118 -8.10 7.61 5.25
CA VAL A 118 -8.79 6.33 5.00
C VAL A 118 -8.95 5.56 6.31
N VAL A 119 -7.93 5.50 7.17
CA VAL A 119 -8.05 4.85 8.48
C VAL A 119 -9.14 5.51 9.34
N VAL A 120 -9.22 6.85 9.33
CA VAL A 120 -10.30 7.60 10.02
C VAL A 120 -11.66 7.31 9.39
N ALA A 121 -11.76 7.30 8.05
CA ALA A 121 -13.00 7.01 7.34
C ALA A 121 -13.55 5.61 7.63
N GLU A 122 -12.67 4.64 7.84
CA GLU A 122 -13.03 3.26 8.20
C GLU A 122 -13.34 3.08 9.71
N GLY A 123 -13.32 4.16 10.51
CA GLY A 123 -13.65 4.11 11.94
C GLY A 123 -12.50 3.73 12.87
N TYR A 124 -11.27 3.64 12.36
CA TYR A 124 -10.06 3.30 13.14
C TYR A 124 -9.26 4.54 13.56
N GLU A 125 -9.95 5.66 13.77
CA GLU A 125 -9.36 6.95 14.14
C GLU A 125 -8.46 6.91 15.39
N HIS A 126 -8.75 6.00 16.33
CA HIS A 126 -7.95 5.81 17.55
C HIS A 126 -6.48 5.46 17.24
N LEU A 127 -6.21 4.78 16.11
CA LEU A 127 -4.84 4.48 15.70
C LEU A 127 -4.08 5.72 15.22
N VAL A 128 -4.79 6.62 14.54
CA VAL A 128 -4.22 7.85 13.98
C VAL A 128 -3.98 8.89 15.08
N LYS A 129 -4.88 8.93 16.08
CA LYS A 129 -4.79 9.80 17.27
C LYS A 129 -3.46 9.66 18.03
N THR A 130 -2.83 8.48 17.97
CA THR A 130 -1.49 8.24 18.57
C THR A 130 -0.39 9.12 17.98
N ARG A 131 -0.52 9.52 16.70
CA ARG A 131 0.54 10.20 15.93
C ARG A 131 0.20 11.63 15.51
N ARG A 132 -1.08 11.99 15.47
CA ARG A 132 -1.54 13.33 15.14
C ARG A 132 -2.92 13.59 15.71
N PRO A 133 -3.26 14.86 16.01
CA PRO A 133 -4.61 15.21 16.45
C PRO A 133 -5.63 14.91 15.35
N VAL A 134 -6.75 14.30 15.75
CA VAL A 134 -7.93 14.05 14.91
C VAL A 134 -9.13 14.67 15.61
N SER A 135 -9.88 15.50 14.89
CA SER A 135 -11.08 16.17 15.41
C SER A 135 -12.20 15.17 15.71
N ASP A 136 -12.84 15.35 16.87
CA ASP A 136 -14.03 14.62 17.30
C ASP A 136 -15.33 15.29 16.85
N ASP A 137 -15.25 16.29 15.98
CA ASP A 137 -16.42 16.99 15.45
C ASP A 137 -17.31 16.02 14.63
N ILE A 138 -18.46 15.69 15.21
CA ILE A 138 -19.46 14.79 14.65
C ILE A 138 -20.09 15.40 13.38
N ASN A 139 -20.06 16.73 13.23
CA ASN A 139 -20.65 17.41 12.09
C ASN A 139 -19.73 17.44 10.85
N GLU A 140 -18.43 17.23 11.04
CA GLU A 140 -17.48 17.16 9.92
C GLU A 140 -17.46 15.75 9.34
N SER A 141 -18.18 15.56 8.25
CA SER A 141 -18.23 14.28 7.55
C SER A 141 -16.97 13.98 6.73
N ASP A 142 -16.16 14.99 6.40
CA ASP A 142 -14.95 14.81 5.60
C ASP A 142 -13.77 14.32 6.47
N PRO A 143 -13.31 13.07 6.28
CA PRO A 143 -12.22 12.51 7.08
C PRO A 143 -10.92 13.27 6.92
N VAL A 144 -10.70 13.97 5.79
CA VAL A 144 -9.49 14.75 5.54
C VAL A 144 -9.47 16.05 6.33
N LYS A 145 -10.62 16.70 6.49
CA LYS A 145 -10.74 17.94 7.26
C LYS A 145 -10.66 17.71 8.77
N ARG A 146 -11.02 16.52 9.23
CA ARG A 146 -10.85 16.10 10.63
C ARG A 146 -9.39 15.93 11.03
N LEU A 147 -8.46 15.92 10.08
CA LEU A 147 -7.04 15.70 10.34
C LEU A 147 -6.37 17.00 10.75
N GLY A 148 -5.72 17.01 11.91
CA GLY A 148 -4.87 18.12 12.31
C GLY A 148 -3.47 18.05 11.70
N ALA A 149 -2.58 18.90 12.21
CA ALA A 149 -1.20 18.99 11.72
C ALA A 149 -0.45 17.65 11.86
N ARG A 150 0.35 17.32 10.85
CA ARG A 150 1.20 16.12 10.82
C ARG A 150 2.36 16.25 11.81
N GLU A 151 2.82 15.13 12.37
CA GLU A 151 4.08 15.09 13.12
C GLU A 151 5.26 15.51 12.22
N LYS A 152 6.27 16.17 12.81
CA LYS A 152 7.46 16.61 12.06
C LYS A 152 8.18 15.39 11.49
N GLY A 153 8.31 15.34 10.16
CA GLY A 153 8.99 14.25 9.48
C GLY A 153 8.18 12.96 9.35
N ALA A 154 6.84 13.04 9.39
CA ALA A 154 5.97 11.91 9.04
C ALA A 154 6.36 11.38 7.65
N LYS A 155 6.54 10.06 7.54
CA LYS A 155 6.87 9.38 6.28
C LYS A 155 5.91 8.24 6.04
N PHE A 156 5.33 8.17 4.86
CA PHE A 156 4.52 7.06 4.43
C PHE A 156 5.38 5.81 4.21
N ALA A 157 6.46 5.96 3.43
CA ALA A 157 7.43 4.92 3.16
C ALA A 157 8.85 5.52 3.20
N PRO A 158 9.75 5.04 4.07
CA PRO A 158 11.08 5.62 4.18
C PRO A 158 11.91 5.26 2.95
N PHE A 159 12.41 6.29 2.27
CA PHE A 159 13.38 6.13 1.20
C PHE A 159 14.59 5.33 1.68
N SER A 160 14.95 4.28 0.93
CA SER A 160 16.00 3.34 1.30
C SER A 160 17.01 3.19 0.17
N PHE A 161 18.19 3.80 0.32
CA PHE A 161 19.31 3.63 -0.61
C PHE A 161 19.65 2.16 -0.84
N ARG A 162 19.53 1.34 0.20
CA ARG A 162 19.72 -0.11 0.11
C ARG A 162 18.78 -0.75 -0.91
N GLN A 163 17.54 -0.31 -1.03
CA GLN A 163 16.61 -0.87 -2.01
C GLN A 163 16.94 -0.46 -3.43
N ILE A 164 17.42 0.76 -3.64
CA ILE A 164 17.91 1.20 -4.95
C ILE A 164 19.11 0.35 -5.37
N VAL A 165 20.04 0.13 -4.45
CA VAL A 165 21.19 -0.74 -4.70
C VAL A 165 20.74 -2.18 -4.99
N GLU A 166 19.86 -2.76 -4.17
CA GLU A 166 19.29 -4.10 -4.42
C GLU A 166 18.54 -4.15 -5.77
N PHE A 167 17.81 -3.11 -6.15
CA PHE A 167 17.13 -2.99 -7.44
C PHE A 167 18.14 -3.02 -8.60
N ILE A 168 19.23 -2.25 -8.52
CA ILE A 168 20.30 -2.25 -9.53
C ILE A 168 20.93 -3.63 -9.66
N PHE A 169 21.19 -4.32 -8.55
CA PHE A 169 21.72 -5.70 -8.57
C PHE A 169 20.71 -6.71 -9.12
N LEU A 170 19.41 -6.46 -9.01
CA LEU A 170 18.36 -7.31 -9.55
C LEU A 170 18.06 -7.03 -11.03
N LEU A 171 18.44 -5.86 -11.57
CA LEU A 171 18.19 -5.50 -12.97
C LEU A 171 18.67 -6.54 -13.99
N PRO A 172 19.87 -7.14 -13.85
CA PRO A 172 20.34 -8.17 -14.77
C PRO A 172 19.42 -9.39 -14.90
N LEU A 173 18.58 -9.64 -13.90
CA LEU A 173 17.61 -10.73 -13.94
C LEU A 173 16.62 -10.60 -15.10
N ASN A 174 16.31 -9.37 -15.53
CA ASN A 174 15.39 -9.10 -16.64
C ASN A 174 15.94 -9.58 -18.00
N PHE A 175 17.24 -9.89 -18.12
CA PHE A 175 17.81 -10.44 -19.35
C PHE A 175 17.44 -11.91 -19.56
N VAL A 176 16.91 -12.61 -18.56
CA VAL A 176 16.42 -13.99 -18.70
C VAL A 176 15.00 -13.96 -19.29
N PRO A 177 14.78 -14.47 -20.52
CA PRO A 177 13.47 -14.45 -21.15
C PRO A 177 12.42 -15.22 -20.33
N PHE A 178 11.18 -14.73 -20.34
CA PHE A 178 9.99 -15.29 -19.67
C PHE A 178 10.01 -15.35 -18.13
N VAL A 179 11.15 -15.67 -17.51
CA VAL A 179 11.28 -15.86 -16.05
C VAL A 179 11.84 -14.62 -15.35
N GLY A 180 12.67 -13.83 -16.06
CA GLY A 180 13.39 -12.70 -15.49
C GLY A 180 12.47 -11.63 -14.89
N VAL A 181 11.54 -11.12 -15.68
CA VAL A 181 10.61 -10.05 -15.26
C VAL A 181 9.70 -10.50 -14.11
N PRO A 182 9.00 -11.66 -14.17
CA PRO A 182 8.19 -12.11 -13.04
C PRO A 182 8.98 -12.27 -11.75
N LEU A 183 10.20 -12.84 -11.82
CA LEU A 183 11.03 -13.03 -10.64
C LEU A 183 11.58 -11.71 -10.11
N PHE A 184 11.94 -10.78 -10.98
CA PHE A 184 12.35 -9.43 -10.62
C PHE A 184 11.25 -8.70 -9.85
N LEU A 185 10.02 -8.72 -10.37
CA LEU A 185 8.86 -8.12 -9.72
C LEU A 185 8.54 -8.79 -8.38
N LEU A 186 8.68 -10.12 -8.29
CA LEU A 186 8.44 -10.86 -7.04
C LEU A 186 9.46 -10.48 -5.96
N LEU A 187 10.76 -10.43 -6.31
CA LEU A 187 11.83 -10.11 -5.38
C LEU A 187 11.80 -8.64 -4.93
N THR A 188 11.53 -7.72 -5.86
CA THR A 188 11.36 -6.30 -5.52
C THR A 188 10.07 -6.06 -4.74
N GLY A 189 8.97 -6.74 -5.10
CA GLY A 189 7.70 -6.72 -4.38
C GLY A 189 7.81 -7.23 -2.94
N TYR A 190 8.59 -8.30 -2.70
CA TYR A 190 8.92 -8.79 -1.36
C TYR A 190 9.53 -7.72 -0.46
N ARG A 191 10.35 -6.83 -1.02
CA ARG A 191 10.98 -5.72 -0.31
C ARG A 191 10.06 -4.51 -0.17
N ALA A 192 9.30 -4.19 -1.22
CA ALA A 192 8.41 -3.04 -1.28
C ALA A 192 7.21 -3.20 -0.34
N GLY A 193 6.64 -4.40 -0.24
CA GLY A 193 5.44 -4.67 0.57
C GLY A 193 5.51 -4.11 2.00
N PRO A 194 6.50 -4.51 2.82
CA PRO A 194 6.63 -4.00 4.18
C PRO A 194 6.89 -2.49 4.26
N LEU A 195 7.41 -1.85 3.21
CA LEU A 195 7.57 -0.40 3.20
C LEU A 195 6.26 0.34 2.99
N LEU A 196 5.40 -0.18 2.11
CA LEU A 196 4.13 0.47 1.79
C LEU A 196 3.20 0.52 3.00
N ASN A 197 3.41 -0.38 3.97
CA ASN A 197 2.72 -0.39 5.25
C ASN A 197 3.58 0.19 6.39
N TRP A 198 4.60 0.98 6.08
CA TRP A 198 5.46 1.57 7.11
C TRP A 198 4.70 2.54 8.00
N ARG A 199 3.81 3.36 7.42
CA ARG A 199 2.92 4.24 8.19
C ARG A 199 2.11 3.48 9.24
N TYR A 200 1.57 2.32 8.88
CA TYR A 200 0.88 1.43 9.82
C TYR A 200 1.77 1.01 11.00
N PHE A 201 3.02 0.60 10.73
CA PHE A 201 3.94 0.26 11.80
C PHE A 201 4.28 1.45 12.71
N GLN A 202 4.24 2.67 12.18
CA GLN A 202 4.41 3.88 12.98
C GLN A 202 3.19 4.12 13.88
N ILE A 203 1.96 4.08 13.36
CA ILE A 203 0.74 4.29 14.17
C ILE A 203 0.55 3.21 15.24
N LYS A 204 1.04 1.98 15.00
CA LYS A 204 1.10 0.90 16.01
C LYS A 204 2.32 0.98 16.94
N GLU A 205 3.18 1.97 16.77
CA GLU A 205 4.39 2.19 17.56
C GLU A 205 5.33 0.97 17.64
N PHE A 206 5.40 0.19 16.56
CA PHE A 206 6.22 -1.00 16.54
C PHE A 206 7.71 -0.67 16.68
N THR A 207 8.36 -1.33 17.64
CA THR A 207 9.82 -1.40 17.70
C THR A 207 10.38 -2.14 16.48
N LYS A 208 11.65 -1.92 16.14
CA LYS A 208 12.33 -2.62 15.04
C LYS A 208 12.23 -4.15 15.17
N LYS A 209 12.27 -4.68 16.40
CA LYS A 209 12.14 -6.11 16.70
C LYS A 209 10.71 -6.59 16.45
N GLN A 210 9.70 -5.92 17.00
CA GLN A 210 8.29 -6.26 16.83
C GLN A 210 7.90 -6.25 15.34
N ARG A 211 8.27 -5.21 14.59
CA ARG A 211 8.02 -5.15 13.14
C ARG A 211 8.62 -6.34 12.41
N LYS A 212 9.87 -6.70 12.71
CA LYS A 212 10.55 -7.83 12.07
C LYS A 212 9.84 -9.14 12.38
N THR A 213 9.39 -9.35 13.61
CA THR A 213 8.62 -10.53 14.00
C THR A 213 7.26 -10.57 13.32
N PHE A 214 6.55 -9.43 13.28
CA PHE A 214 5.25 -9.29 12.64
C PHE A 214 5.29 -9.65 11.15
N VAL A 215 6.26 -9.09 10.41
CA VAL A 215 6.41 -9.34 8.97
C VAL A 215 6.93 -10.76 8.67
N LYS A 216 7.72 -11.36 9.57
CA LYS A 216 8.32 -12.68 9.36
C LYS A 216 7.33 -13.85 9.46
N GLY A 217 6.17 -13.67 10.07
CA GLY A 217 5.14 -14.72 10.13
C GLY A 217 4.78 -15.22 8.73
N ARG A 218 4.56 -16.54 8.56
CA ARG A 218 4.33 -17.16 7.24
C ARG A 218 3.22 -16.46 6.45
N LYS A 219 2.07 -16.22 7.10
CA LYS A 219 0.92 -15.48 6.53
C LYS A 219 1.33 -14.05 6.11
N ARG A 220 1.79 -13.23 7.05
CA ARG A 220 2.15 -11.82 6.79
C ARG A 220 3.23 -11.67 5.74
N LYS A 221 4.26 -12.51 5.74
CA LYS A 221 5.31 -12.50 4.72
C LYS A 221 4.73 -12.65 3.31
N TYR A 222 3.83 -13.62 3.12
CA TYR A 222 3.17 -13.83 1.83
C TYR A 222 2.31 -12.63 1.44
N GLU A 223 1.50 -12.11 2.37
CA GLU A 223 0.65 -10.94 2.14
C GLU A 223 1.43 -9.71 1.70
N TYR A 224 2.50 -9.37 2.42
CA TYR A 224 3.38 -8.27 2.07
C TYR A 224 4.02 -8.46 0.70
N THR A 225 4.49 -9.68 0.40
CA THR A 225 5.12 -9.99 -0.90
C THR A 225 4.16 -9.73 -2.05
N TRP A 226 2.92 -10.20 -1.91
CA TRP A 226 1.90 -10.11 -2.95
C TRP A 226 1.26 -8.74 -3.07
N PHE A 227 1.07 -8.03 -1.96
CA PHE A 227 0.73 -6.61 -1.99
C PHE A 227 1.80 -5.82 -2.76
N GLY A 228 3.07 -6.01 -2.39
CA GLY A 228 4.20 -5.33 -3.04
C GLY A 228 4.35 -5.71 -4.51
N PHE A 229 4.14 -6.98 -4.88
CA PHE A 229 4.19 -7.42 -6.27
C PHE A 229 3.14 -6.74 -7.15
N VAL A 230 1.88 -6.71 -6.71
CA VAL A 230 0.81 -6.04 -7.45
C VAL A 230 1.09 -4.55 -7.55
N TYR A 231 1.57 -3.92 -6.48
CA TYR A 231 2.05 -2.54 -6.51
C TYR A 231 3.16 -2.33 -7.56
N MET A 232 4.17 -3.21 -7.60
CA MET A 232 5.26 -3.10 -8.58
C MET A 232 4.74 -3.24 -10.03
N ILE A 233 3.75 -4.10 -10.27
CA ILE A 233 3.08 -4.21 -11.58
C ILE A 233 2.38 -2.91 -11.95
N LEU A 234 1.61 -2.32 -11.03
CA LEU A 234 0.94 -1.04 -11.27
C LEU A 234 1.94 0.06 -11.61
N GLN A 235 3.09 0.06 -10.96
CA GLN A 235 4.16 1.02 -11.20
C GLN A 235 4.79 0.90 -12.61
N LEU A 236 4.60 -0.23 -13.31
CA LEU A 236 5.08 -0.38 -14.69
C LEU A 236 4.29 0.45 -15.71
N ILE A 237 3.09 0.90 -15.35
CA ILE A 237 2.23 1.66 -16.27
C ILE A 237 2.76 3.10 -16.38
N PRO A 238 3.34 3.50 -17.52
CA PRO A 238 3.93 4.82 -17.67
C PRO A 238 2.89 5.93 -17.53
N GLY A 239 3.28 7.08 -16.98
CA GLY A 239 2.39 8.23 -16.78
C GLY A 239 1.35 8.09 -15.64
N LEU A 240 1.01 6.86 -15.21
CA LEU A 240 0.07 6.62 -14.10
C LEU A 240 0.75 6.24 -12.78
N SER A 241 2.08 6.08 -12.77
CA SER A 241 2.87 5.74 -11.59
C SER A 241 2.55 6.62 -10.38
N MET A 242 2.39 7.93 -10.57
CA MET A 242 1.99 8.83 -9.49
C MET A 242 0.60 8.49 -8.93
N LEU A 243 -0.37 8.30 -9.81
CA LEU A 243 -1.73 7.97 -9.38
C LEU A 243 -1.67 6.70 -8.53
N PHE A 244 -0.91 5.70 -8.98
CA PHE A 244 -0.74 4.45 -8.25
C PHE A 244 0.02 4.59 -6.94
N LEU A 245 1.00 5.50 -6.83
CA LEU A 245 1.62 5.86 -5.56
C LEU A 245 0.59 6.36 -4.54
N LEU A 246 -0.31 7.26 -4.93
CA LEU A 246 -1.35 7.77 -4.03
C LEU A 246 -2.42 6.72 -3.71
N THR A 247 -2.92 6.00 -4.71
CA THR A 247 -3.95 4.97 -4.49
C THR A 247 -3.42 3.80 -3.68
N SER A 248 -2.12 3.49 -3.78
CA SER A 248 -1.49 2.45 -2.96
C SER A 248 -1.46 2.80 -1.48
N ALA A 249 -1.40 4.09 -1.11
CA ALA A 249 -1.55 4.54 0.28
C ALA A 249 -2.95 4.27 0.82
N ALA A 250 -4.00 4.54 0.02
CA ALA A 250 -5.37 4.15 0.35
C ALA A 250 -5.52 2.63 0.46
N GLY A 251 -4.94 1.88 -0.47
CA GLY A 251 -4.93 0.41 -0.43
C GLY A 251 -4.22 -0.14 0.81
N SER A 252 -3.09 0.45 1.19
CA SER A 252 -2.37 0.07 2.40
C SER A 252 -3.20 0.37 3.65
N ALA A 253 -3.87 1.52 3.73
CA ALA A 253 -4.74 1.86 4.87
C ALA A 253 -5.92 0.90 5.02
N LEU A 254 -6.62 0.60 3.93
CA LEU A 254 -7.70 -0.40 3.92
C LEU A 254 -7.20 -1.77 4.38
N TRP A 255 -5.98 -2.13 4.00
CA TRP A 255 -5.38 -3.37 4.44
C TRP A 255 -5.00 -3.33 5.92
N SER A 256 -4.43 -2.23 6.42
CA SER A 256 -4.14 -2.01 7.84
C SER A 256 -5.39 -2.14 8.71
N VAL A 257 -6.49 -1.50 8.29
CA VAL A 257 -7.80 -1.61 8.94
C VAL A 257 -8.25 -3.07 9.01
N ARG A 258 -8.09 -3.81 7.91
CA ARG A 258 -8.40 -5.24 7.90
C ARG A 258 -7.54 -6.05 8.87
N ILE A 259 -6.25 -5.73 8.98
CA ILE A 259 -5.36 -6.38 9.94
C ILE A 259 -5.89 -6.20 11.36
N GLU A 260 -6.33 -4.99 11.71
CA GLU A 260 -6.88 -4.67 13.03
C GLU A 260 -8.22 -5.35 13.28
N GLN A 261 -9.10 -5.42 12.29
CA GLN A 261 -10.34 -6.20 12.36
C GLN A 261 -10.05 -7.68 12.66
N GLU A 262 -9.09 -8.27 11.95
CA GLU A 262 -8.71 -9.68 12.16
C GLU A 262 -8.12 -9.90 13.56
N THR A 263 -7.29 -8.97 14.05
CA THR A 263 -6.73 -9.06 15.41
C THR A 263 -7.80 -8.88 16.48
N GLY A 264 -8.75 -7.95 16.30
CA GLY A 264 -9.86 -7.76 17.25
C GLY A 264 -10.76 -8.99 17.35
N LEU A 265 -11.06 -9.64 16.22
CA LEU A 265 -11.83 -10.89 16.21
C LEU A 265 -11.09 -12.03 16.91
N GLN A 266 -9.79 -12.16 16.69
CA GLN A 266 -8.98 -13.18 17.37
C GLN A 266 -8.98 -13.02 18.89
N ILE A 267 -8.86 -11.78 19.38
CA ILE A 267 -8.91 -11.49 20.81
C ILE A 267 -10.30 -11.83 21.38
N ALA A 268 -11.36 -11.48 20.67
CA ALA A 268 -12.73 -11.80 21.10
C ALA A 268 -13.00 -13.31 21.15
N ASP A 269 -12.55 -14.06 20.13
CA ASP A 269 -12.66 -15.52 20.10
C ASP A 269 -11.87 -16.17 21.27
N GLU A 270 -10.65 -15.67 21.55
CA GLU A 270 -9.83 -16.13 22.68
C GLU A 270 -10.48 -15.82 24.03
N GLU A 271 -11.13 -14.67 24.19
CA GLU A 271 -11.89 -14.31 25.39
C GLU A 271 -13.12 -15.20 25.59
N GLU A 272 -13.85 -15.55 24.51
CA GLU A 272 -15.01 -16.44 24.56
C GLU A 272 -14.61 -17.87 24.97
N ASP A 273 -13.49 -18.38 24.47
CA ASP A 273 -12.94 -19.70 24.84
C ASP A 273 -12.48 -19.77 26.32
N LEU A 274 -12.17 -18.63 26.94
CA LEU A 274 -11.77 -18.52 28.35
C LEU A 274 -12.95 -18.40 29.31
N LEU A 275 -14.14 -18.05 28.83
CA LEU A 275 -15.36 -18.05 29.66
C LEU A 275 -15.77 -19.50 29.93
N PRO A 276 -15.98 -19.91 31.20
CA PRO A 276 -16.46 -21.25 31.50
C PRO A 276 -17.79 -21.46 30.77
N SER A 277 -17.89 -22.54 29.99
CA SER A 277 -19.16 -22.94 29.38
C SER A 277 -20.19 -22.95 30.50
N ALA A 278 -21.24 -22.14 30.37
CA ALA A 278 -22.32 -22.07 31.36
C ALA A 278 -22.81 -23.50 31.62
N GLU A 279 -22.29 -24.09 32.69
CA GLU A 279 -22.61 -25.44 33.09
C GLU A 279 -24.09 -25.39 33.39
N TYR A 280 -24.87 -26.08 32.58
CA TYR A 280 -26.31 -26.20 32.72
C TYR A 280 -26.54 -26.90 34.06
N GLN A 281 -26.58 -26.13 35.14
CA GLN A 281 -26.97 -26.62 36.46
C GLN A 281 -28.43 -26.99 36.32
N ASP A 282 -28.70 -28.27 36.10
CA ASP A 282 -29.99 -28.88 36.37
C ASP A 282 -30.30 -28.59 37.84
N ASP A 283 -31.10 -27.56 38.10
CA ASP A 283 -31.61 -27.27 39.44
C ASP A 283 -32.51 -28.45 39.85
N PRO A 284 -32.14 -29.27 40.86
CA PRO A 284 -32.94 -30.43 41.25
C PRO A 284 -34.27 -30.03 41.90
N ARG A 285 -34.55 -28.74 42.09
CA ARG A 285 -35.69 -28.25 42.88
C ARG A 285 -37.00 -28.06 42.12
N SER A 286 -37.04 -28.27 40.81
CA SER A 286 -38.28 -28.14 40.02
C SER A 286 -39.00 -29.47 39.75
N ARG A 287 -39.01 -30.41 40.70
CA ARG A 287 -39.99 -31.51 40.68
C ARG A 287 -41.19 -31.12 41.55
N PRO A 288 -42.37 -30.83 40.96
CA PRO A 288 -43.58 -30.65 41.76
C PRO A 288 -43.90 -31.98 42.44
N ALA A 289 -44.07 -31.93 43.76
CA ALA A 289 -44.59 -33.05 44.54
C ALA A 289 -45.95 -33.46 43.98
N ARG A 290 -46.06 -34.69 43.45
CA ARG A 290 -47.36 -35.31 43.21
C ARG A 290 -48.01 -35.56 44.57
N GLY A 291 -49.00 -34.74 44.89
CA GLY A 291 -49.95 -35.02 45.97
C GLY A 291 -50.77 -36.27 45.66
N ASN A 292 -51.12 -36.96 46.75
CA ASN A 292 -51.88 -38.21 46.84
C ASN A 292 -53.15 -38.27 45.99
#